data_AF-A0A438MMN0-F1
#
_entry.id   AF-A0A438MMN0-F1
#
_cell.length_a   1.000
_cell.length_b   1.000
_cell.length_c   1.000
_cell.angle_alpha   90.00
_cell.angle_beta   90.00
_cell.angle_gamma   90.00
#
_symmetry.space_group_name_H-M   'P 1'
#
loop_
_entity.id
_entity.type
_entity.pdbx_description
1 polymer ?
#
loop_
_entity_poly.entity_id
_entity_poly.type
_entity_poly.pdbx_seq_one_letter_code
_entity_poly.pdbx_strand_id
1 'polypeptide(L)'
;MNHEAELNFAHRLTDRASAIALRHLAVAEMTAERKNDGGPVTRADRGIENDLRSMIGSRYPPTNGNRSTDFDPDPQLWPYWRACG
;
A
#
# COMPACT_ATOMS: atom_id res chain seq x y z
N MET A 1 12.03 12.23 14.44
CA MET A 1 11.75 11.77 13.07
C MET A 1 12.84 12.31 12.15
N ASN A 2 13.37 11.48 11.25
CA ASN A 2 14.31 11.93 10.22
C ASN A 2 13.54 12.03 8.92
N HIS A 3 13.05 13.23 8.62
CA HIS A 3 12.18 13.49 7.47
C HIS A 3 12.85 13.18 6.13
N GLU A 4 14.17 13.28 6.03
CA GLU A 4 14.91 12.90 4.82
C GLU A 4 14.90 11.37 4.62
N ALA A 5 15.07 10.60 5.69
CA ALA A 5 15.00 9.15 5.64
C ALA A 5 13.58 8.62 5.35
N GLU A 6 12.56 9.34 5.82
CA GLU A 6 11.14 9.08 5.53
C GLU A 6 10.83 9.39 4.06
N LEU A 7 11.27 10.53 3.55
CA LEU A 7 11.08 10.93 2.16
C LEU A 7 11.76 9.97 1.18
N ASN A 8 13.02 9.61 1.46
CA ASN A 8 13.73 8.61 0.66
C ASN A 8 13.05 7.24 0.68
N PHE A 9 12.39 6.88 1.78
CA PHE A 9 11.61 5.65 1.83
C PHE A 9 10.31 5.76 1.03
N ALA A 10 9.61 6.90 1.11
CA ALA A 10 8.42 7.16 0.30
C ALA A 10 8.72 7.07 -1.20
N HIS A 11 9.83 7.64 -1.67
CA HIS A 11 10.27 7.49 -3.05
C HIS A 11 10.45 6.02 -3.45
N ARG A 12 11.11 5.21 -2.62
CA ARG A 12 11.27 3.76 -2.90
C ARG A 12 9.93 3.02 -2.97
N LEU A 13 8.95 3.39 -2.15
CA LEU A 13 7.60 2.82 -2.22
C LEU A 13 6.93 3.20 -3.54
N THR A 14 7.02 4.47 -3.95
CA THR A 14 6.47 4.94 -5.23
C THR A 14 7.12 4.26 -6.43
N ASP A 15 8.45 4.10 -6.43
CA ASP A 15 9.17 3.40 -7.50
C ASP A 15 8.71 1.94 -7.63
N ARG A 16 8.53 1.26 -6.49
CA ARG A 16 8.03 -0.12 -6.47
C ARG A 16 6.59 -0.21 -7.01
N ALA A 17 5.72 0.69 -6.59
CA ALA A 17 4.33 0.73 -7.04
C ALA A 17 4.24 0.97 -8.55
N SER A 18 4.99 1.95 -9.06
CA SER A 18 5.08 2.25 -10.50
C SER A 18 5.53 1.05 -11.32
N ALA A 19 6.55 0.32 -10.86
CA ALA A 19 7.03 -0.87 -11.56
C ALA A 19 5.96 -1.98 -11.66
N ILE A 20 5.15 -2.16 -10.62
CA ILE A 20 4.05 -3.15 -10.61
C ILE A 20 2.92 -2.67 -11.54
N ALA A 21 2.49 -1.42 -11.42
CA ALA A 21 1.45 -0.84 -12.26
C ALA A 21 1.78 -0.94 -13.75
N LEU A 22 3.02 -0.60 -14.13
CA LEU A 22 3.48 -0.69 -15.52
C LEU A 22 3.50 -2.14 -16.05
N ARG A 23 3.84 -3.13 -15.22
CA ARG A 23 3.78 -4.54 -15.62
C ARG A 23 2.36 -4.98 -15.94
N HIS A 24 1.39 -4.60 -15.12
CA HIS A 24 -0.02 -4.92 -15.35
C HIS A 24 -0.59 -4.19 -16.57
N LEU A 25 -0.20 -2.93 -16.79
CA LEU A 25 -0.57 -2.19 -17.99
C LEU A 25 -0.02 -2.85 -19.26
N ALA A 26 1.26 -3.28 -19.23
CA ALA A 26 1.93 -3.87 -20.38
C ALA A 26 1.29 -5.19 -20.86
N VAL A 27 0.61 -5.92 -19.98
CA VAL A 27 -0.08 -7.18 -20.32
C VAL A 27 -1.58 -6.99 -20.61
N ALA A 28 -2.08 -5.75 -20.62
CA ALA A 28 -3.49 -5.41 -20.77
C ALA A 28 -4.45 -6.13 -19.79
N GLU A 29 -3.94 -6.59 -18.65
CA GLU A 29 -4.72 -7.30 -17.63
C GLU A 29 -5.33 -6.29 -16.64
N MET A 30 -6.47 -5.71 -17.02
CA MET A 30 -7.22 -4.75 -16.18
C MET A 30 -8.48 -5.39 -15.59
N THR A 31 -8.34 -6.53 -14.92
CA THR A 31 -9.44 -7.12 -14.15
C THR A 31 -9.63 -6.36 -12.85
N ALA A 32 -10.81 -5.75 -12.68
CA ALA A 32 -11.23 -5.08 -11.47
C ALA A 32 -12.19 -5.98 -10.67
N GLU A 33 -11.91 -6.14 -9.39
CA GLU A 33 -12.79 -6.72 -8.38
C GLU A 33 -13.47 -5.59 -7.60
N ARG A 34 -14.58 -5.86 -6.91
CA ARG A 34 -15.17 -4.89 -5.97
C ARG A 34 -14.67 -5.18 -4.57
N LYS A 35 -14.25 -4.14 -3.88
CA LYS A 35 -14.01 -4.13 -2.44
C LYS A 35 -15.37 -4.14 -1.69
N ASN A 36 -15.38 -4.54 -0.44
CA ASN A 36 -16.54 -4.54 0.48
C ASN A 36 -17.18 -3.15 0.69
N ASP A 37 -16.47 -2.05 0.42
CA ASP A 37 -16.98 -0.68 0.41
C ASP A 37 -17.56 -0.27 -0.96
N GLY A 38 -17.59 -1.21 -1.91
CA GLY A 38 -18.16 -1.04 -3.24
C GLY A 38 -17.19 -0.47 -4.28
N GLY A 39 -16.00 -0.02 -3.88
CA GLY A 39 -14.99 0.56 -4.78
C GLY A 39 -14.31 -0.50 -5.66
N PRO A 40 -13.99 -0.19 -6.93
CA PRO A 40 -13.22 -1.10 -7.78
C PRO A 40 -11.77 -1.20 -7.29
N VAL A 41 -11.19 -2.39 -7.35
CA VAL A 41 -9.78 -2.68 -7.08
C VAL A 41 -9.24 -3.61 -8.14
N THR A 42 -8.14 -3.24 -8.76
CA THR A 42 -7.49 -4.11 -9.74
C THR A 42 -6.58 -5.12 -9.06
N ARG A 43 -6.20 -6.18 -9.79
CA ARG A 43 -5.11 -7.07 -9.36
C ARG A 43 -3.80 -6.31 -9.12
N ALA A 44 -3.54 -5.28 -9.91
CA ALA A 44 -2.38 -4.42 -9.74
C ALA A 44 -2.41 -3.70 -8.39
N ASP A 45 -3.56 -3.12 -8.02
CA ASP A 45 -3.72 -2.40 -6.74
C ASP A 45 -3.48 -3.33 -5.54
N ARG A 46 -3.98 -4.56 -5.60
CA ARG A 46 -3.72 -5.57 -4.55
C ARG A 46 -2.25 -5.99 -4.49
N GLY A 47 -1.63 -6.19 -5.65
CA GLY A 47 -0.20 -6.51 -5.73
C GLY A 47 0.66 -5.40 -5.13
N ILE A 48 0.36 -4.14 -5.47
CA ILE A 48 1.01 -2.96 -4.91
C ILE A 48 0.81 -2.92 -3.39
N GLU A 49 -0.41 -3.04 -2.89
CA GLU A 49 -0.70 -2.97 -1.45
C GLU A 49 0.10 -4.02 -0.66
N ASN A 50 0.09 -5.27 -1.09
CA ASN A 50 0.77 -6.36 -0.40
C ASN A 50 2.28 -6.12 -0.33
N ASP A 51 2.89 -5.70 -1.43
CA ASP A 51 4.33 -5.41 -1.49
C ASP A 51 4.70 -4.21 -0.62
N LEU A 52 3.95 -3.10 -0.70
CA LEU A 52 4.23 -1.91 0.09
C LEU A 52 4.05 -2.21 1.59
N ARG A 53 3.03 -2.98 1.97
CA ARG A 53 2.82 -3.43 3.36
C ARG A 53 3.99 -4.26 3.87
N SER A 54 4.52 -5.16 3.04
CA SER A 54 5.72 -5.94 3.39
C SER A 54 6.96 -5.06 3.59
N MET A 55 7.19 -4.09 2.69
CA MET A 55 8.30 -3.14 2.79
C MET A 55 8.19 -2.27 4.05
N ILE A 56 7.00 -1.75 4.34
CA ILE A 56 6.71 -0.93 5.53
C ILE A 56 6.89 -1.76 6.80
N GLY A 57 6.29 -2.95 6.88
CA GLY A 57 6.39 -3.82 8.05
C GLY A 57 7.81 -4.31 8.33
N SER A 58 8.63 -4.47 7.29
CA SER A 58 10.05 -4.82 7.44
C SER A 58 10.88 -3.64 7.98
N ARG A 59 10.56 -2.41 7.56
CA ARG A 59 11.28 -1.20 8.00
C ARG A 59 10.82 -0.71 9.38
N TYR A 60 9.54 -0.84 9.67
CA TYR A 60 8.89 -0.42 10.91
C TYR A 60 8.22 -1.64 11.54
N PRO A 61 9.00 -2.57 12.13
CA PRO A 61 8.42 -3.72 12.80
C PRO A 61 7.51 -3.24 13.94
N PRO A 62 6.37 -3.90 14.17
CA PRO A 62 5.48 -3.54 15.28
C PRO A 62 6.26 -3.66 16.59
N THR A 63 6.45 -2.54 17.29
CA THR A 63 7.03 -2.54 18.62
C THR A 63 5.94 -2.87 19.63
N ASN A 64 6.26 -3.74 20.58
CA ASN A 64 5.37 -4.27 21.61
C ASN A 64 4.36 -3.21 22.13
N GLY A 65 3.08 -3.40 21.80
CA GLY A 65 1.97 -2.64 22.39
C GLY A 65 1.64 -1.27 21.78
N ASN A 66 2.53 -0.66 20.98
CA ASN A 66 2.22 0.59 20.29
C ASN A 66 2.09 0.33 18.79
N ARG A 67 0.84 0.13 18.35
CA ARG A 67 0.43 0.45 16.99
C ARG A 67 0.88 1.90 16.76
N SER A 68 1.92 2.12 15.96
CA SER A 68 2.38 3.47 15.66
C SER A 68 1.22 4.20 15.00
N THR A 69 0.56 5.08 15.75
CA THR A 69 -0.51 5.97 15.26
C THR A 69 0.01 6.96 14.22
N ASP A 70 1.33 7.14 14.14
CA ASP A 70 1.99 8.01 13.17
C ASP A 70 2.17 7.34 11.80
N PHE A 71 1.98 6.01 11.74
CA PHE A 71 1.86 5.23 10.53
C PHE A 71 0.54 4.44 10.50
N ASP A 72 -0.46 4.88 11.28
CA ASP A 72 -1.85 4.60 10.95
C ASP A 72 -2.18 5.58 9.81
N PRO A 73 -2.25 5.12 8.54
CA PRO A 73 -2.79 5.99 7.50
C PRO A 73 -4.20 6.34 7.96
N ASP A 74 -4.48 7.63 8.03
CA ASP A 74 -5.73 8.23 8.50
C ASP A 74 -6.91 7.25 8.48
N PRO A 75 -7.57 6.97 9.62
CA PRO A 75 -8.72 6.08 9.68
C PRO A 75 -9.89 6.52 8.78
N GLN A 76 -9.89 7.72 8.19
CA GLN A 76 -10.81 8.13 7.13
C GLN A 76 -10.42 7.65 5.73
N LEU A 77 -9.14 7.37 5.46
CA LEU A 77 -8.66 6.75 4.21
C LEU A 77 -8.65 5.21 4.31
N TRP A 78 -8.62 4.68 5.52
CA TRP A 78 -8.65 3.25 5.87
C TRP A 78 -9.89 2.43 5.44
N PRO A 79 -11.13 2.98 5.33
CA PRO A 79 -12.30 2.20 4.92
C PRO A 79 -12.15 1.64 3.51
N TYR A 80 -11.40 2.33 2.64
CA TYR A 80 -11.11 1.90 1.29
C TYR A 80 -10.16 0.69 1.20
N TRP A 81 -9.46 0.33 2.28
CA TRP A 81 -8.44 -0.72 2.25
C TRP A 81 -8.78 -1.94 3.12
N ARG A 82 -9.61 -1.79 4.18
CA ARG A 82 -10.14 -2.93 4.96
C ARG A 82 -11.19 -3.77 4.24
N ALA A 83 -11.67 -3.28 3.12
CA ALA A 83 -12.73 -3.89 2.35
C ALA A 83 -12.26 -5.06 1.45
N CYS A 84 -11.00 -5.49 1.56
CA CYS A 84 -10.43 -6.61 0.78
C CYS A 84 -10.21 -7.89 1.62
N GLY A 85 -11.06 -8.13 2.62
CA GLY A 85 -11.12 -9.40 3.35
C GLY A 85 -11.99 -10.41 2.62
#